data_AF-A0A1V5TUY7-F1
#
_entry.id   AF-A0A1V5TUY7-F1
#
_cell.length_a   1.000
_cell.length_b   1.000
_cell.length_c   1.000
_cell.angle_alpha   90.00
_cell.angle_beta   90.00
_cell.angle_gamma   90.00
#
_symmetry.space_group_name_H-M   'P 1'
#
loop_
_entity.id
_entity.type
_entity.pdbx_description
1 polymer ?
#
loop_
_entity_poly.entity_id
_entity_poly.type
_entity_poly.pdbx_seq_one_letter_code
_entity_poly.pdbx_strand_id
1 'polypeptide(L)'
;MSEKTNTNVESQFDKTKFVNLALGLIVALAMFGIFSYFANGGNMQAGIFSSIYNSDEEEKSEEVEVEKNIITGDYVEQAQLGEGLTHLARRAISTHLEETESSLNPEQRIFAEDYIQKKLGSGPLMLGQEVTISKSLVAEAISLANELTPEQEHNLEQYSSLVSFN
;
A
#
# COMPACT_ATOMS: atom_id res chain seq x y z
N MET A 1 -39.49 20.79 -65.86
CA MET A 1 -40.02 20.09 -64.68
C MET A 1 -39.21 18.81 -64.53
N SER A 2 -38.17 18.81 -63.67
CA SER A 2 -38.17 18.18 -62.32
C SER A 2 -38.55 16.70 -62.38
N GLU A 3 -37.78 15.76 -61.82
CA GLU A 3 -37.34 15.80 -60.43
C GLU A 3 -36.18 14.81 -60.20
N LYS A 4 -35.10 15.27 -59.55
CA LYS A 4 -34.01 14.40 -59.08
C LYS A 4 -34.42 13.82 -57.73
N THR A 5 -34.60 12.51 -57.62
CA THR A 5 -34.77 11.86 -56.31
C THR A 5 -33.41 11.44 -55.77
N ASN A 6 -32.94 12.22 -54.80
CA ASN A 6 -31.81 11.90 -53.92
C ASN A 6 -32.11 10.61 -53.14
N THR A 7 -31.36 9.54 -53.38
CA THR A 7 -31.33 8.39 -52.46
C THR A 7 -30.36 8.69 -51.34
N ASN A 8 -30.92 9.18 -50.24
CA ASN A 8 -30.24 9.38 -48.98
C ASN A 8 -29.78 8.01 -48.44
N VAL A 9 -28.46 7.80 -48.38
CA VAL A 9 -27.88 6.60 -47.77
C VAL A 9 -27.95 6.81 -46.26
N GLU A 10 -29.03 6.35 -45.63
CA GLU A 10 -29.10 6.29 -44.17
C GLU A 10 -28.06 5.30 -43.65
N SER A 11 -26.99 5.85 -43.09
CA SER A 11 -25.98 5.10 -42.33
C SER A 11 -26.64 4.47 -41.10
N GLN A 12 -26.97 3.18 -41.22
CA GLN A 12 -27.49 2.33 -40.13
C GLN A 12 -26.45 2.22 -39.01
N PHE A 13 -26.55 3.12 -38.04
CA PHE A 13 -25.69 3.14 -36.86
C PHE A 13 -26.10 2.05 -35.88
N ASP A 14 -25.34 0.96 -35.85
CA ASP A 14 -25.57 -0.16 -34.95
C ASP A 14 -25.22 0.23 -33.51
N LYS A 15 -26.27 0.54 -32.73
CA LYS A 15 -26.16 0.99 -31.34
C LYS A 15 -25.42 0.01 -30.44
N THR A 16 -25.50 -1.30 -30.72
CA THR A 16 -24.84 -2.33 -29.87
C THR A 16 -23.34 -2.39 -30.10
N LYS A 17 -22.91 -2.28 -31.36
CA LYS A 17 -21.49 -2.12 -31.70
C LYS A 17 -20.94 -0.80 -31.20
N PHE A 18 -21.74 0.26 -31.23
CA PHE A 18 -21.33 1.56 -30.71
C PHE A 18 -21.20 1.58 -29.18
N VAL A 19 -22.05 0.87 -28.45
CA VAL A 19 -21.94 0.73 -26.98
C VAL A 19 -20.69 -0.08 -26.60
N ASN A 20 -20.41 -1.19 -27.29
CA ASN A 20 -19.19 -1.97 -27.03
C ASN A 20 -17.91 -1.23 -27.43
N LEU A 21 -17.95 -0.45 -28.53
CA LEU A 21 -16.87 0.43 -28.95
C LEU A 21 -16.65 1.58 -27.94
N ALA A 22 -17.73 2.19 -27.45
CA ALA A 22 -17.68 3.24 -26.44
C ALA A 22 -17.15 2.70 -25.10
N LEU A 23 -17.58 1.51 -24.69
CA LEU A 23 -17.09 0.85 -23.47
C LEU A 23 -15.60 0.50 -23.59
N GLY A 24 -15.18 -0.04 -24.74
CA GLY A 24 -13.76 -0.31 -25.02
C GLY A 24 -12.90 0.96 -24.99
N LEU A 25 -13.39 2.08 -25.54
CA LEU A 25 -12.71 3.38 -25.47
C LEU A 25 -12.61 3.92 -24.04
N ILE A 26 -13.65 3.76 -23.21
CA ILE A 26 -13.62 4.19 -21.80
C ILE A 26 -12.57 3.40 -21.01
N VAL A 27 -12.50 2.07 -21.21
CA VAL A 27 -11.49 1.23 -20.55
C VAL A 27 -10.08 1.56 -21.06
N ALA A 28 -9.91 1.80 -22.36
CA ALA A 28 -8.63 2.21 -22.93
C ALA A 28 -8.19 3.59 -22.44
N LEU A 29 -9.10 4.55 -22.28
CA LEU A 29 -8.80 5.87 -21.70
C LEU A 29 -8.45 5.79 -20.21
N ALA A 30 -9.10 4.91 -19.44
CA ALA A 30 -8.74 4.67 -18.04
C ALA A 30 -7.33 4.06 -17.92
N MET A 31 -7.01 3.07 -18.75
CA MET A 31 -5.69 2.42 -18.77
C MET A 31 -4.59 3.36 -19.31
N PHE A 32 -4.90 4.18 -20.32
CA PHE A 32 -3.98 5.20 -20.84
C PHE A 32 -3.80 6.36 -19.86
N GLY A 33 -4.83 6.72 -19.08
CA GLY A 33 -4.74 7.69 -17.99
C GLY A 33 -3.76 7.23 -16.91
N ILE A 34 -3.87 5.97 -16.48
CA ILE A 34 -2.96 5.34 -15.51
C ILE A 34 -1.54 5.22 -16.11
N PHE A 35 -1.40 4.78 -17.36
CA PHE A 35 -0.10 4.67 -18.03
C PHE A 35 0.57 6.04 -18.28
N SER A 36 -0.20 7.08 -18.65
CA SER A 36 0.32 8.46 -18.79
C SER A 36 0.65 9.10 -17.44
N TYR A 37 -0.11 8.79 -16.38
CA TYR A 37 0.20 9.20 -15.02
C TYR A 37 1.54 8.60 -14.55
N PHE A 38 1.84 7.35 -14.93
CA PHE A 38 3.13 6.72 -14.64
C PHE A 38 4.26 7.13 -15.60
N ALA A 39 3.97 7.40 -16.88
CA ALA A 39 4.98 7.73 -17.88
C ALA A 39 5.37 9.22 -17.91
N ASN A 40 4.46 10.13 -17.56
CA ASN A 40 4.71 11.58 -17.52
C ASN A 40 5.00 12.12 -16.10
N GLY A 41 5.37 11.26 -15.15
CA GLY A 41 5.80 11.69 -13.82
C GLY A 41 4.71 12.39 -13.02
N GLY A 42 3.55 11.75 -12.87
CA GLY A 42 2.49 12.24 -11.98
C GLY A 42 3.02 12.45 -10.57
N ASN A 43 3.00 13.71 -10.14
CA ASN A 43 3.48 14.16 -8.83
C ASN A 43 2.60 13.58 -7.70
N MET A 44 2.86 12.36 -7.25
CA MET A 44 2.65 12.03 -5.85
C MET A 44 3.76 12.72 -5.07
N GLN A 45 3.37 13.47 -4.04
CA GLN A 45 4.24 14.19 -3.14
C GLN A 45 5.15 13.19 -2.41
N ALA A 46 6.28 12.88 -3.03
CA ALA A 46 7.48 12.44 -2.36
C ALA A 46 8.01 13.63 -1.54
N GLY A 47 7.41 13.84 -0.37
CA GLY A 47 7.72 14.95 0.54
C GLY A 47 9.09 14.89 1.21
N ILE A 48 10.04 14.10 0.71
CA ILE A 48 11.38 13.94 1.31
C ILE A 48 12.52 14.16 0.29
N PHE A 49 12.25 14.30 -1.02
CA PHE A 49 13.33 14.29 -2.03
C PHE A 49 13.57 15.59 -2.83
N SER A 50 12.83 16.68 -2.59
CA SER A 50 13.02 17.92 -3.37
C SER A 50 13.86 19.01 -2.69
N SER A 51 14.38 18.80 -1.48
CA SER A 51 15.16 19.82 -0.78
C SER A 51 16.68 19.77 -1.04
N ILE A 52 17.22 18.79 -1.78
CA ILE A 52 18.68 18.55 -1.83
C ILE A 52 19.29 18.71 -3.23
N TYR A 53 18.77 19.55 -4.13
CA TYR A 53 19.57 19.97 -5.30
C TYR A 53 19.28 21.42 -5.66
N ASN A 54 19.72 22.31 -4.77
CA ASN A 54 20.28 23.59 -5.18
C ASN A 54 21.58 23.81 -4.42
N SER A 55 22.52 24.41 -5.13
CA SER A 55 23.80 24.94 -4.66
C SER A 55 24.90 23.89 -4.57
N ASP A 56 25.78 23.97 -5.56
CA ASP A 56 27.20 23.69 -5.42
C ASP A 56 27.76 24.23 -4.08
N GLU A 57 28.82 23.56 -3.64
CA GLU A 57 29.73 23.86 -2.52
C GLU A 57 29.50 23.10 -1.19
N GLU A 58 30.30 22.02 -1.06
CA GLU A 58 31.06 21.56 0.11
C GLU A 58 30.46 21.76 1.52
N GLU A 59 30.00 20.68 2.16
CA GLU A 59 30.62 20.22 3.42
C GLU A 59 30.15 18.81 3.86
N LYS A 60 31.17 18.02 4.19
CA LYS A 60 31.22 16.75 4.92
C LYS A 60 30.03 16.43 5.84
N SER A 61 29.29 15.36 5.56
CA SER A 61 28.48 14.64 6.56
C SER A 61 28.33 13.17 6.19
N GLU A 62 28.36 12.32 7.21
CA GLU A 62 28.53 10.87 7.15
C GLU A 62 27.35 10.17 6.46
N GLU A 63 27.71 9.25 5.56
CA GLU A 63 26.81 8.40 4.79
C GLU A 63 26.17 7.34 5.72
N VAL A 64 24.91 7.53 6.09
CA VAL A 64 24.09 6.45 6.64
C VAL A 64 23.54 5.66 5.46
N GLU A 65 24.23 4.58 5.13
CA GLU A 65 23.80 3.55 4.20
C GLU A 65 22.52 2.89 4.76
N VAL A 66 21.34 3.32 4.28
CA VAL A 66 20.12 2.56 4.50
C VAL A 66 20.17 1.36 3.57
N GLU A 67 20.75 0.28 4.08
CA GLU A 67 20.74 -1.04 3.47
C GLU A 67 19.28 -1.44 3.25
N LYS A 68 18.77 -1.28 2.03
CA LYS A 68 17.49 -1.84 1.61
C LYS A 68 17.66 -3.35 1.51
N ASN A 69 17.65 -4.01 2.66
CA ASN A 69 17.64 -5.45 2.74
C ASN A 69 16.32 -5.90 2.11
N ILE A 70 16.38 -6.40 0.88
CA ILE A 70 15.21 -6.94 0.19
C ILE A 70 14.93 -8.27 0.88
N ILE A 71 14.11 -8.23 1.92
CA ILE A 71 13.69 -9.44 2.62
C ILE A 71 12.70 -10.15 1.71
N THR A 72 13.19 -11.12 0.94
CA THR A 72 12.38 -11.90 0.00
C THR A 72 11.61 -12.98 0.74
N GLY A 73 10.28 -12.95 0.67
CA GLY A 73 9.38 -13.95 1.24
C GLY A 73 8.15 -13.33 1.89
N ASP A 74 7.18 -14.17 2.26
CA ASP A 74 5.97 -13.78 2.98
C ASP A 74 5.86 -14.61 4.28
N TYR A 75 5.23 -14.05 5.32
CA TYR A 75 4.80 -14.81 6.50
C TYR A 75 3.46 -15.48 6.20
N VAL A 76 3.37 -16.79 6.42
CA VAL A 76 2.12 -17.54 6.30
C VAL A 76 1.64 -17.90 7.70
N GLU A 77 0.56 -17.27 8.11
CA GLU A 77 0.03 -17.38 9.46
C GLU A 77 -1.28 -18.15 9.47
N GLN A 78 -1.38 -19.15 10.34
CA GLN A 78 -2.61 -19.93 10.50
C GLN A 78 -3.44 -19.39 11.68
N ALA A 79 -4.72 -19.13 11.44
CA ALA A 79 -5.63 -18.66 12.48
C ALA A 79 -6.01 -19.78 13.45
N GLN A 80 -5.84 -19.53 14.75
CA GLN A 80 -6.31 -20.39 15.83
C GLN A 80 -7.69 -19.95 16.35
N LEU A 81 -8.26 -20.75 17.26
CA LEU A 81 -9.59 -20.48 17.80
C LEU A 81 -9.62 -19.14 18.55
N GLY A 82 -10.52 -18.25 18.13
CA GLY A 82 -10.68 -16.92 18.73
C GLY A 82 -9.70 -15.87 18.21
N GLU A 83 -8.80 -16.24 17.30
CA GLU A 83 -7.88 -15.30 16.69
C GLU A 83 -8.52 -14.53 15.53
N GLY A 84 -7.93 -13.38 15.24
CA GLY A 84 -8.29 -12.50 14.13
C GLY A 84 -7.03 -11.88 13.55
N LEU A 85 -7.17 -11.08 12.48
CA LEU A 85 -6.04 -10.50 11.74
C LEU A 85 -5.02 -9.78 12.63
N THR A 86 -5.47 -9.12 13.68
CA THR A 86 -4.61 -8.47 14.70
C THR A 86 -3.62 -9.45 15.36
N HIS A 87 -4.07 -10.66 15.71
CA HIS A 87 -3.22 -11.68 16.32
C HIS A 87 -2.16 -12.18 15.33
N LEU A 88 -2.56 -12.38 14.07
CA LEU A 88 -1.67 -12.85 13.01
C LEU A 88 -0.63 -11.77 12.65
N ALA A 89 -1.05 -10.50 12.57
CA ALA A 89 -0.15 -9.37 12.39
C ALA A 89 0.91 -9.30 13.51
N ARG A 90 0.50 -9.48 14.77
CA ARG A 90 1.41 -9.50 15.91
C ARG A 90 2.47 -10.60 15.81
N ARG A 91 2.10 -11.81 15.39
CA ARG A 91 3.06 -12.91 15.18
C ARG A 91 4.02 -12.64 14.03
N ALA A 92 3.52 -12.11 12.91
CA ALA A 92 4.37 -11.73 11.80
C ALA A 92 5.38 -10.64 12.20
N ILE A 93 4.95 -9.63 12.99
CA ILE A 93 5.86 -8.62 13.56
C ILE A 93 6.89 -9.26 14.47
N SER A 94 6.48 -10.07 15.46
CA SER A 94 7.42 -10.71 16.39
C SER A 94 8.46 -11.56 15.64
N THR A 95 8.01 -12.37 14.66
CA THR A 95 8.89 -13.18 13.82
C THR A 95 9.89 -12.31 13.07
N HIS A 96 9.44 -11.18 12.51
CA HIS A 96 10.33 -10.25 11.80
C HIS A 96 11.37 -9.61 12.72
N LEU A 97 10.95 -9.18 13.92
CA LEU A 97 11.84 -8.59 14.92
C LEU A 97 12.90 -9.59 15.38
N GLU A 98 12.53 -10.86 15.57
CA GLU A 98 13.46 -11.95 15.85
C GLU A 98 14.42 -12.21 14.68
N GLU A 99 13.90 -12.33 13.45
CA GLU A 99 14.72 -12.56 12.25
C GLU A 99 15.74 -11.44 11.99
N THR A 100 15.42 -10.21 12.39
CA THR A 100 16.25 -9.01 12.15
C THR A 100 17.03 -8.56 13.40
N GLU A 101 16.87 -9.26 14.53
CA GLU A 101 17.46 -8.89 15.82
C GLU A 101 17.14 -7.42 16.21
N SER A 102 15.93 -6.98 15.90
CA SER A 102 15.45 -5.62 16.15
C SER A 102 14.35 -5.60 17.23
N SER A 103 14.04 -4.42 17.75
CA SER A 103 13.04 -4.27 18.82
C SER A 103 12.20 -3.02 18.60
N LEU A 104 10.92 -3.12 18.96
CA LEU A 104 9.99 -2.00 19.03
C LEU A 104 9.51 -1.81 20.47
N ASN A 105 9.28 -0.57 20.86
CA ASN A 105 8.58 -0.28 22.11
C ASN A 105 7.08 -0.68 22.02
N PRO A 106 6.35 -0.76 23.14
CA PRO A 106 4.94 -1.14 23.15
C PRO A 106 4.05 -0.30 22.22
N GLU A 107 4.24 1.01 22.17
CA GLU A 107 3.47 1.97 21.37
C GLU A 107 3.69 1.73 19.87
N GLN A 108 4.95 1.58 19.47
CA GLN A 108 5.38 1.25 18.13
C GLN A 108 4.82 -0.11 17.67
N ARG A 109 4.77 -1.10 18.57
CA ARG A 109 4.14 -2.40 18.29
C ARG A 109 2.64 -2.25 18.01
N ILE A 110 1.91 -1.45 18.80
CA ILE A 110 0.48 -1.17 18.54
C ILE A 110 0.32 -0.50 17.17
N PHE A 111 1.15 0.49 16.85
CA PHE A 111 1.08 1.18 15.57
C PHE A 111 1.32 0.23 14.39
N ALA A 112 2.39 -0.57 14.44
CA ALA A 112 2.72 -1.51 13.37
C ALA A 112 1.61 -2.56 13.18
N GLU A 113 1.05 -3.08 14.29
CA GLU A 113 -0.06 -4.04 14.27
C GLU A 113 -1.31 -3.47 13.60
N ASP A 114 -1.73 -2.26 14.00
CA ASP A 114 -2.88 -1.57 13.43
C ASP A 114 -2.66 -1.22 11.95
N TYR A 115 -1.44 -0.80 11.58
CA TYR A 115 -1.08 -0.55 10.19
C TYR A 115 -1.26 -1.79 9.31
N ILE A 116 -0.70 -2.94 9.73
CA ILE A 116 -0.83 -4.20 9.00
C ILE A 116 -2.29 -4.64 8.94
N GLN A 117 -3.01 -4.60 10.06
CA GLN A 117 -4.42 -5.01 10.12
C GLN A 117 -5.27 -4.19 9.13
N LYS A 118 -5.07 -2.86 9.07
CA LYS A 118 -5.78 -1.99 8.13
C LYS A 118 -5.52 -2.36 6.67
N LYS A 119 -4.32 -2.82 6.34
CA LYS A 119 -3.96 -3.25 4.97
C LYS A 119 -4.54 -4.62 4.61
N LEU A 120 -4.65 -5.52 5.59
CA LEU A 120 -5.31 -6.82 5.43
C LEU A 120 -6.84 -6.69 5.39
N GLY A 121 -7.39 -5.60 5.95
CA GLY A 121 -8.80 -5.31 6.01
C GLY A 121 -9.44 -5.79 7.31
N SER A 122 -10.72 -6.13 7.24
CA SER A 122 -11.48 -6.59 8.41
C SER A 122 -12.35 -7.79 8.08
N GLY A 123 -12.52 -8.68 9.05
CA GLY A 123 -13.36 -9.85 8.91
C GLY A 123 -13.03 -10.92 9.94
N PRO A 124 -13.98 -11.82 10.23
CA PRO A 124 -13.69 -13.01 11.02
C PRO A 124 -12.77 -13.96 10.23
N LEU A 125 -11.95 -14.71 10.96
CA LEU A 125 -11.14 -15.79 10.39
C LEU A 125 -11.75 -17.14 10.76
N MET A 126 -11.67 -18.09 9.84
CA MET A 126 -12.01 -19.49 10.14
C MET A 126 -10.84 -20.17 10.85
N LEU A 127 -11.13 -21.12 11.75
CA LEU A 127 -10.10 -21.95 12.36
C LEU A 127 -9.30 -22.68 11.28
N GLY A 128 -7.97 -22.56 11.34
CA GLY A 128 -7.05 -23.17 10.39
C GLY A 128 -6.89 -22.38 9.08
N GLN A 129 -7.57 -21.23 8.91
CA GLN A 129 -7.39 -20.38 7.75
C GLN A 129 -5.97 -19.82 7.71
N GLU A 130 -5.32 -19.93 6.56
CA GLU A 130 -4.02 -19.32 6.31
C GLU A 130 -4.20 -17.89 5.78
N VAL A 131 -3.40 -16.97 6.32
CA VAL A 131 -3.29 -15.59 5.84
C VAL A 131 -1.83 -15.33 5.52
N THR A 132 -1.58 -14.88 4.30
CA THR A 132 -0.26 -14.47 3.85
C THR A 132 -0.06 -12.98 4.13
N ILE A 133 0.99 -12.64 4.88
CA ILE A 133 1.39 -11.27 5.22
C ILE A 133 2.77 -11.04 4.62
N SER A 134 2.87 -10.12 3.67
CA SER A 134 4.14 -9.87 2.99
C SER A 134 5.20 -9.32 3.92
N LYS A 135 6.45 -9.82 3.82
CA LYS A 135 7.55 -9.32 4.65
C LYS A 135 7.83 -7.83 4.40
N SER A 136 7.61 -7.37 3.17
CA SER A 136 7.69 -5.94 2.82
C SER A 136 6.68 -5.08 3.57
N LEU A 137 5.44 -5.56 3.75
CA LEU A 137 4.42 -4.87 4.51
C LEU A 137 4.80 -4.80 6.00
N VAL A 138 5.36 -5.87 6.55
CA VAL A 138 5.83 -5.87 7.95
C VAL A 138 7.01 -4.91 8.13
N ALA A 139 8.00 -4.95 7.24
CA ALA A 139 9.13 -4.04 7.27
C ALA A 139 8.70 -2.57 7.12
N GLU A 140 7.75 -2.27 6.23
CA GLU A 140 7.16 -0.94 6.07
C GLU A 140 6.48 -0.48 7.37
N ALA A 141 5.67 -1.35 7.99
CA ALA A 141 4.98 -1.04 9.24
C ALA A 141 5.98 -0.70 10.37
N ILE A 142 7.06 -1.48 10.49
CA ILE A 142 8.12 -1.28 11.48
C ILE A 142 8.89 0.03 11.20
N SER A 143 9.21 0.31 9.93
CA SER A 143 9.87 1.57 9.55
C SER A 143 9.02 2.78 9.97
N LEU A 144 7.72 2.77 9.64
CA LEU A 144 6.80 3.84 10.01
C LEU A 144 6.62 3.94 11.53
N ALA A 145 6.64 2.81 12.25
CA ALA A 145 6.58 2.80 13.70
C ALA A 145 7.80 3.49 14.34
N ASN A 146 9.00 3.23 13.82
CA ASN A 146 10.22 3.88 14.31
C ASN A 146 10.27 5.39 14.05
N GLU A 147 9.45 5.90 13.13
CA GLU A 147 9.37 7.32 12.78
C GLU A 147 8.30 8.09 13.59
N LEU A 148 7.63 7.44 14.54
CA LEU A 148 6.61 8.10 15.36
C LEU A 148 7.19 9.25 16.17
N THR A 149 6.45 10.37 16.20
CA THR A 149 6.80 11.50 17.06
C THR A 149 6.47 11.17 18.53
N PRO A 150 7.12 11.82 19.50
CA PRO A 150 6.80 11.61 20.92
C PRO A 150 5.33 11.86 21.27
N GLU A 151 4.66 12.80 20.59
CA GLU A 151 3.23 13.05 20.76
C GLU A 151 2.38 11.89 20.23
N GLN A 152 2.77 11.30 19.10
CA GLN A 152 2.09 10.14 18.53
C GLN A 152 2.28 8.90 19.41
N GLU A 153 3.49 8.66 19.91
CA GLU A 153 3.75 7.58 20.88
C GLU A 153 2.92 7.78 22.16
N HIS A 154 2.90 9.00 22.72
CA HIS A 154 2.10 9.30 23.91
C HIS A 154 0.61 9.01 23.72
N ASN A 155 0.06 9.34 22.55
CA ASN A 155 -1.35 9.05 22.24
C ASN A 155 -1.66 7.54 22.20
N LEU A 156 -0.64 6.70 21.95
CA LEU A 156 -0.76 5.25 21.89
C LEU A 156 -0.59 4.56 23.25
N GLU A 157 -0.07 5.24 24.28
CA GLU A 157 0.12 4.68 25.63
C GLU A 157 -1.15 4.06 26.22
N GLN A 158 -2.30 4.68 25.95
CA GLN A 158 -3.60 4.18 26.42
C GLN A 158 -3.95 2.80 25.84
N TYR A 159 -3.42 2.47 24.66
CA TYR A 159 -3.65 1.20 23.99
C TYR A 159 -2.56 0.19 24.30
N SER A 160 -1.29 0.62 24.31
CA SER A 160 -0.15 -0.24 24.62
C SER A 160 -0.25 -0.83 26.04
N SER A 161 -0.77 -0.05 27.00
CA SER A 161 -1.01 -0.51 28.37
C SER A 161 -2.08 -1.60 28.51
N LEU A 162 -2.91 -1.83 27.49
CA LEU A 162 -3.97 -2.85 27.49
C LEU A 162 -3.54 -4.16 26.82
N VAL A 163 -2.35 -4.19 26.21
CA VAL A 163 -1.88 -5.34 25.42
C VAL A 163 -0.61 -5.91 26.04
N SER A 164 -0.59 -7.23 26.24
CA SER A 164 0.62 -7.94 26.65
C SER A 164 1.34 -8.46 25.40
N PHE A 165 2.56 -8.00 25.18
CA PHE A 165 3.43 -8.49 24.12
C PHE A 165 4.31 -9.61 24.69
N ASN A 166 3.76 -10.83 24.69
CA ASN A 166 4.44 -12.04 25.16
C ASN A 166 4.74 -12.96 23.99
#